data_AF-T1GP20-F1
#
_entry.id   AF-T1GP20-F1
#
_cell.length_a   1.000
_cell.length_b   1.000
_cell.length_c   1.000
_cell.angle_alpha   90.00
_cell.angle_beta   90.00
_cell.angle_gamma   90.00
#
_symmetry.space_group_name_H-M   'P 1'
#
loop_
_entity.id
_entity.type
_entity.pdbx_description
1 polymer ?
#
loop_
_entity_poly.entity_id
_entity_poly.type
_entity_poly.pdbx_seq_one_letter_code
_entity_poly.pdbx_strand_id
1 'polypeptide(L)'
;MNVKVDIENLSQGGIKDIIVPPKGVKAAHFLFAPTKAEDILLKIQVLTVEGKKKITGLLRVRPEGVTKYVRSSVLMNLKEKFEQSETLIVDIPDSFVPQSESVEILGFADLMGMTIGTTFKLERQVIGCGEWNMADFNHNLLMMRYLSAVKKLGKFIEEITRTNLEDAYQRQLFYKHRDGSFSNFGIADNTGSTWLTATVAKSFYQAQKFTFIDPKLIEQALEYLASMQMESGEFKEMGPNHFPESDDSRLILSSYVILSFLENKKLPAKYHNTVNRGLQFIAERVQGSHEFTPWP
;
A
#
# COMPACT_ATOMS: atom_id res chain seq x y z
N MET A 1 -35.68 9.23 -38.45
CA MET A 1 -36.32 9.85 -37.27
C MET A 1 -35.59 11.15 -36.96
N ASN A 2 -36.32 12.25 -36.75
CA ASN A 2 -35.74 13.47 -36.18
C ASN A 2 -35.55 13.25 -34.68
N VAL A 3 -34.32 13.41 -34.23
CA VAL A 3 -33.91 13.24 -32.84
C VAL A 3 -33.26 14.53 -32.40
N LYS A 4 -33.74 15.10 -31.29
CA LYS A 4 -33.16 16.28 -30.67
C LYS A 4 -32.34 15.84 -29.47
N VAL A 5 -31.05 16.11 -29.49
CA VAL A 5 -30.13 15.80 -28.38
C VAL A 5 -29.79 17.08 -27.65
N ASP A 6 -30.02 17.11 -26.35
CA ASP A 6 -29.74 18.23 -25.46
C ASP A 6 -28.76 17.81 -24.35
N ILE A 7 -27.82 18.66 -23.95
CA ILE A 7 -26.98 18.48 -22.76
C ILE A 7 -27.27 19.63 -21.81
N GLU A 8 -28.04 19.34 -20.75
CA GLU A 8 -28.30 20.33 -19.72
C GLU A 8 -26.98 20.74 -19.05
N ASN A 9 -26.81 22.03 -18.80
CA ASN A 9 -25.65 22.69 -18.16
C ASN A 9 -24.47 23.04 -19.08
N LEU A 10 -24.59 22.94 -20.41
CA LEU A 10 -23.61 23.55 -21.30
C LEU A 10 -23.98 25.01 -21.57
N SER A 11 -23.06 25.94 -21.27
CA SER A 11 -23.22 27.38 -21.52
C SER A 11 -23.25 27.74 -23.00
N GLN A 12 -22.77 26.86 -23.89
CA GLN A 12 -22.84 27.02 -25.36
C GLN A 12 -23.20 25.69 -26.04
N GLY A 13 -24.11 25.73 -27.02
CA GLY A 13 -24.34 24.64 -27.97
C GLY A 13 -25.08 23.40 -27.44
N GLY A 14 -25.84 23.53 -26.36
CA GLY A 14 -26.46 22.42 -25.65
C GLY A 14 -27.42 21.56 -26.48
N ILE A 15 -27.97 22.07 -27.60
CA ILE A 15 -29.01 21.39 -28.38
C ILE A 15 -28.56 21.12 -29.84
N LYS A 16 -28.77 19.89 -30.32
CA LYS A 16 -28.59 19.51 -31.73
C LYS A 16 -29.74 18.64 -32.25
N ASP A 17 -30.25 19.00 -33.42
CA ASP A 17 -31.19 18.17 -34.18
C ASP A 17 -30.43 17.26 -35.15
N ILE A 18 -30.67 15.95 -35.07
CA ILE A 18 -30.03 14.93 -35.90
C ILE A 18 -31.08 14.06 -36.57
N ILE A 19 -30.88 13.78 -37.85
CA ILE A 19 -31.68 12.80 -38.61
C ILE A 19 -30.98 11.44 -38.53
N VAL A 20 -31.62 10.46 -37.91
CA VAL A 20 -31.13 9.08 -37.81
C VAL A 20 -31.90 8.19 -38.81
N PRO A 21 -31.24 7.49 -39.75
CA PRO A 21 -31.92 6.58 -40.67
C PRO A 21 -32.45 5.33 -39.94
N PRO A 22 -33.50 4.66 -40.47
CA PRO A 22 -34.04 3.44 -39.87
C PRO A 22 -32.94 2.37 -39.71
N LYS A 23 -32.86 1.76 -38.51
CA LYS A 23 -31.82 0.78 -38.13
C LYS A 23 -30.37 1.28 -38.30
N GLY A 24 -30.15 2.59 -38.40
CA GLY A 24 -28.82 3.18 -38.49
C GLY A 24 -28.35 3.84 -37.20
N VAL A 25 -27.08 4.26 -37.20
CA VAL A 25 -26.43 4.97 -36.08
C VAL A 25 -25.93 6.32 -36.58
N LYS A 26 -26.06 7.35 -35.75
CA LYS A 26 -25.48 8.67 -36.02
C LYS A 26 -24.88 9.24 -34.75
N ALA A 27 -23.67 9.81 -34.87
CA ALA A 27 -23.01 10.49 -33.77
C ALA A 27 -23.44 11.97 -33.68
N ALA A 28 -23.61 12.45 -32.46
CA ALA A 28 -23.74 13.88 -32.16
C ALA A 28 -22.54 14.30 -31.31
N HIS A 29 -21.76 15.24 -31.81
CA HIS A 29 -20.58 15.76 -31.12
C HIS A 29 -20.90 17.09 -30.45
N PHE A 30 -20.54 17.26 -29.19
CA PHE A 30 -20.68 18.53 -28.46
C PHE A 30 -19.29 18.98 -28.04
N LEU A 31 -18.95 20.23 -28.33
CA LEU A 31 -17.69 20.84 -27.89
C LEU A 31 -18.00 21.71 -26.69
N PHE A 32 -17.30 21.46 -25.59
CA PHE A 32 -17.36 22.29 -24.40
C PHE A 32 -16.02 22.22 -23.68
N ALA A 33 -15.67 23.30 -23.01
CA ALA A 33 -14.45 23.41 -22.21
C ALA A 33 -14.85 23.64 -20.75
N PRO A 34 -14.54 22.71 -19.85
CA PRO A 34 -14.67 22.96 -18.42
C PRO A 34 -13.83 24.17 -17.99
N THR A 35 -14.41 25.05 -17.18
CA THR A 35 -13.73 26.25 -16.67
C THR A 35 -13.27 26.11 -15.21
N LYS A 36 -13.77 25.08 -14.51
CA LYS A 36 -13.43 24.77 -13.12
C LYS A 36 -13.04 23.31 -12.99
N ALA A 37 -12.09 23.04 -12.11
CA ALA A 37 -11.64 21.71 -11.76
C ALA A 37 -12.61 21.02 -10.78
N GLU A 38 -13.83 20.79 -11.23
CA GLU A 38 -14.89 20.14 -10.45
C GLU A 38 -15.55 19.03 -11.27
N ASP A 39 -16.15 18.07 -10.58
CA ASP A 39 -16.89 16.99 -11.24
C ASP A 39 -18.18 17.57 -11.84
N ILE A 40 -18.30 17.51 -13.17
CA ILE A 40 -19.46 18.02 -13.91
C ILE A 40 -20.42 16.88 -14.20
N LEU A 41 -21.65 16.99 -13.71
CA LEU A 41 -22.72 16.06 -14.03
C LEU A 41 -23.35 16.40 -15.39
N LEU A 42 -22.99 15.64 -16.41
CA LEU A 42 -23.54 15.76 -17.76
C LEU A 42 -24.91 15.07 -17.83
N LYS A 43 -25.96 15.85 -18.10
CA LYS A 43 -27.33 15.35 -18.25
C LYS A 43 -27.75 15.42 -19.71
N ILE A 44 -27.59 14.32 -20.42
CA ILE A 44 -27.91 14.19 -21.84
C ILE A 44 -29.38 13.79 -21.99
N GLN A 45 -30.13 14.52 -22.79
CA GLN A 45 -31.52 14.25 -23.12
C GLN A 45 -31.65 13.99 -24.60
N VAL A 46 -32.41 12.97 -24.95
CA VAL A 46 -32.71 12.59 -26.32
C VAL A 46 -34.22 12.64 -26.47
N LEU A 47 -34.72 13.58 -27.27
CA LEU A 47 -36.12 13.72 -27.60
C LEU A 47 -36.39 13.20 -29.01
N THR A 48 -37.45 12.45 -29.15
CA THR A 48 -37.93 11.87 -30.40
C THR A 48 -39.44 12.06 -30.50
N VAL A 49 -40.04 11.75 -31.65
CA VAL A 49 -41.50 11.78 -31.80
C VAL A 49 -42.23 10.75 -30.91
N GLU A 50 -41.54 9.68 -30.50
CA GLU A 50 -42.10 8.61 -29.67
C GLU A 50 -41.90 8.85 -28.16
N GLY A 51 -41.06 9.81 -27.79
CA GLY A 51 -40.80 10.12 -26.38
C GLY A 51 -39.40 10.67 -26.11
N LYS A 52 -39.10 10.78 -24.81
CA LYS A 52 -37.88 11.38 -24.27
C LYS A 52 -37.10 10.36 -23.44
N LYS A 53 -35.78 10.26 -23.67
CA LYS A 53 -34.85 9.48 -22.85
C LYS A 53 -33.80 10.40 -22.23
N LYS A 54 -33.41 10.12 -20.99
CA LYS A 54 -32.35 10.86 -20.27
C LYS A 54 -31.23 9.91 -19.89
N ILE A 55 -30.00 10.37 -20.07
CA ILE A 55 -28.76 9.69 -19.70
C ILE A 55 -27.96 10.66 -18.85
N THR A 56 -27.33 10.18 -17.80
CA THR A 56 -26.49 11.00 -16.92
C THR A 56 -25.11 10.38 -16.84
N GLY A 57 -24.08 11.20 -17.02
CA GLY A 57 -22.67 10.80 -16.93
C GLY A 57 -21.88 11.81 -16.10
N LEU A 58 -20.84 11.34 -15.43
CA LEU A 58 -19.96 12.19 -14.63
C LEU A 58 -18.67 12.48 -15.42
N LEU A 59 -18.39 13.74 -15.67
CA LEU A 59 -17.10 14.17 -16.20
C LEU A 59 -16.23 14.65 -15.03
N ARG A 60 -15.16 13.91 -14.75
CA ARG A 60 -14.18 14.30 -13.73
C ARG A 60 -13.20 15.29 -14.30
N VAL A 61 -13.26 16.54 -13.85
CA VAL A 61 -12.31 17.58 -14.23
C VAL A 61 -11.31 17.71 -13.09
N ARG A 62 -10.03 17.57 -13.41
CA ARG A 62 -8.94 17.66 -12.43
C ARG A 62 -8.08 18.89 -12.73
N PRO A 63 -7.50 19.52 -11.69
CA PRO A 63 -6.48 20.54 -11.90
C PRO A 63 -5.30 19.96 -12.68
N GLU A 64 -4.56 20.84 -13.35
CA GLU A 64 -3.29 20.48 -13.97
C GLU A 64 -2.19 20.20 -12.92
N GLY A 65 -1.04 19.71 -13.38
CA GLY A 65 0.11 19.41 -12.52
C GLY A 65 -0.02 18.09 -11.76
N VAL A 66 0.68 18.01 -10.63
CA VAL A 66 0.74 16.81 -9.78
C VAL A 66 0.36 17.21 -8.36
N THR A 67 -0.63 16.50 -7.79
CA THR A 67 -1.05 16.69 -6.40
C THR A 67 0.13 16.42 -5.45
N LYS A 68 0.48 17.42 -4.64
CA LYS A 68 1.42 17.27 -3.53
C LYS A 68 0.64 17.23 -2.23
N TYR A 69 0.90 16.21 -1.42
CA TYR A 69 0.30 16.08 -0.10
C TYR A 69 1.28 16.62 0.95
N VAL A 70 0.86 17.65 1.68
CA VAL A 70 1.54 18.15 2.87
C VAL A 70 0.76 17.66 4.08
N ARG A 71 1.44 17.05 5.06
CA ARG A 71 0.81 16.49 6.26
C ARG A 71 1.46 17.07 7.50
N SER A 72 0.63 17.49 8.44
CA SER A 72 1.04 17.86 9.79
C SER A 72 0.16 17.11 10.78
N SER A 73 0.75 16.57 11.84
CA SER A 73 0.06 15.74 12.82
C SER A 73 0.52 16.08 14.22
N VAL A 74 -0.42 16.16 15.16
CA VAL A 74 -0.13 16.37 16.58
C VAL A 74 -0.80 15.30 17.41
N LEU A 75 -0.04 14.74 18.36
CA LEU A 75 -0.57 13.83 19.36
C LEU A 75 -1.11 14.64 20.54
N MET A 76 -2.42 14.60 20.74
CA MET A 76 -3.07 15.19 21.91
C MET A 76 -3.07 14.19 23.07
N ASN A 77 -2.58 14.61 24.25
CA ASN A 77 -2.57 13.78 25.45
C ASN A 77 -3.18 14.53 26.63
N LEU A 78 -4.45 14.22 26.92
CA LEU A 78 -5.22 14.84 27.99
C LEU A 78 -5.04 14.15 29.36
N LYS A 79 -4.06 13.26 29.53
CA LYS A 79 -3.81 12.59 30.83
C LYS A 79 -3.35 13.55 31.92
N GLU A 80 -2.55 14.55 31.54
CA GLU A 80 -1.95 15.50 32.49
C GLU A 80 -2.62 16.88 32.44
N LYS A 81 -3.32 17.20 31.35
CA LYS A 81 -4.01 18.47 31.14
C LYS A 81 -5.44 18.22 30.67
N PHE A 82 -6.40 18.94 31.24
CA PHE A 82 -7.81 18.85 30.84
C PHE A 82 -8.10 19.50 29.47
N GLU A 83 -7.19 20.34 28.99
CA GLU A 83 -7.29 21.03 27.72
C GLU A 83 -5.89 21.18 27.09
N GLN A 84 -5.81 20.97 25.77
CA GLN A 84 -4.61 21.16 24.96
C GLN A 84 -5.03 21.84 23.65
N SER A 85 -4.29 22.87 23.22
CA SER A 85 -4.52 23.58 21.97
C SER A 85 -3.21 23.64 21.18
N GLU A 86 -3.30 23.38 19.89
CA GLU A 86 -2.15 23.23 18.99
C GLU A 86 -2.47 23.92 17.67
N THR A 87 -1.50 24.64 17.12
CA THR A 87 -1.66 25.34 15.83
C THR A 87 -0.94 24.56 14.75
N LEU A 88 -1.70 24.09 13.75
CA LEU A 88 -1.15 23.43 12.57
C LEU A 88 -0.99 24.45 11.44
N ILE A 89 0.23 24.62 10.96
CA ILE A 89 0.55 25.45 9.79
C ILE A 89 0.74 24.52 8.60
N VAL A 90 0.05 24.80 7.49
CA VAL A 90 0.17 24.06 6.22
C VAL A 90 0.79 25.01 5.19
N ASP A 91 2.04 24.76 4.84
CA ASP A 91 2.75 25.57 3.87
C ASP A 91 2.31 25.20 2.44
N ILE A 92 1.64 26.13 1.78
CA ILE A 92 1.24 26.01 0.38
C ILE A 92 2.37 26.60 -0.48
N PRO A 93 2.97 25.82 -1.40
CA PRO A 93 4.07 26.32 -2.22
C PRO A 93 3.57 27.39 -3.22
N ASP A 94 4.36 28.42 -3.48
CA ASP A 94 4.00 29.52 -4.40
C ASP A 94 3.67 29.04 -5.83
N SER A 95 4.16 27.86 -6.22
CA SER A 95 3.92 27.23 -7.52
C SER A 95 2.61 26.40 -7.58
N PHE A 96 1.72 26.52 -6.60
CA PHE A 96 0.45 25.80 -6.60
C PHE A 96 -0.49 26.28 -7.72
N VAL A 97 -1.31 25.38 -8.24
CA VAL A 97 -2.36 25.71 -9.21
C VAL A 97 -3.51 26.37 -8.44
N PRO A 98 -3.95 27.60 -8.80
CA PRO A 98 -5.05 28.26 -8.09
C PRO A 98 -6.32 27.39 -8.02
N GLN A 99 -7.00 27.41 -6.88
CA GLN A 99 -8.24 26.66 -6.63
C GLN A 99 -8.08 25.13 -6.66
N SER A 100 -6.84 24.63 -6.60
CA SER A 100 -6.54 23.19 -6.46
C SER A 100 -6.29 22.78 -5.01
N GLU A 101 -6.19 23.75 -4.10
CA GLU A 101 -5.96 23.53 -2.68
C GLU A 101 -7.14 22.81 -2.01
N SER A 102 -6.81 21.87 -1.13
CA SER A 102 -7.78 21.17 -0.29
C SER A 102 -7.12 20.87 1.04
N VAL A 103 -7.83 21.17 2.13
CA VAL A 103 -7.37 20.90 3.50
C VAL A 103 -8.36 19.94 4.14
N GLU A 104 -7.84 18.80 4.59
CA GLU A 104 -8.61 17.79 5.33
C GLU A 104 -8.02 17.66 6.74
N ILE A 105 -8.88 17.76 7.75
CA ILE A 105 -8.51 17.55 9.16
C ILE A 105 -9.11 16.24 9.61
N LEU A 106 -8.25 15.33 10.08
CA LEU A 106 -8.65 14.02 10.58
C LEU A 106 -8.26 13.88 12.05
N GLY A 107 -9.24 13.51 12.88
CA GLY A 107 -9.04 13.23 14.30
C GLY A 107 -9.21 11.75 14.59
N PHE A 108 -8.26 11.16 15.31
CA PHE A 108 -8.30 9.76 15.71
C PHE A 108 -8.19 9.64 17.23
N ALA A 109 -9.10 8.89 17.84
CA ALA A 109 -9.10 8.61 19.29
C ALA A 109 -8.14 7.48 19.69
N ASP A 110 -7.44 6.90 18.72
CA ASP A 110 -6.57 5.75 18.88
C ASP A 110 -5.29 5.99 18.07
N LEU A 111 -4.13 5.61 18.60
CA LEU A 111 -2.84 5.80 17.96
C LEU A 111 -2.79 5.11 16.58
N MET A 112 -3.45 3.96 16.46
CA MET A 112 -3.57 3.22 15.20
C MET A 112 -4.84 3.57 14.43
N GLY A 113 -5.62 4.55 14.89
CA GLY A 113 -6.90 4.92 14.29
C GLY A 113 -6.76 5.37 12.84
N MET A 114 -5.67 6.06 12.50
CA MET A 114 -5.37 6.43 11.12
C MET A 114 -5.15 5.18 10.26
N THR A 115 -4.29 4.27 10.70
CA THR A 115 -4.00 3.00 10.01
C THR A 115 -5.27 2.18 9.80
N ILE A 116 -6.14 2.08 10.81
CA ILE A 116 -7.41 1.35 10.72
C ILE A 116 -8.36 2.04 9.72
N GLY A 117 -8.53 3.35 9.83
CA GLY A 117 -9.44 4.13 8.98
C GLY A 117 -9.02 4.19 7.51
N THR A 118 -7.72 4.20 7.22
CA THR A 118 -7.18 4.27 5.85
C THR A 118 -7.01 2.92 5.18
N THR A 119 -7.17 1.80 5.89
CA THR A 119 -7.10 0.45 5.30
C THR A 119 -8.06 0.29 4.13
N PHE A 120 -9.23 0.95 4.19
CA PHE A 120 -10.24 0.90 3.13
C PHE A 120 -9.92 1.82 1.93
N LYS A 121 -8.84 2.62 2.02
CA LYS A 121 -8.42 3.61 1.02
C LYS A 121 -6.88 3.72 0.97
N LEU A 122 -6.15 2.62 0.92
CA LEU A 122 -4.80 2.66 0.37
C LEU A 122 -4.92 2.96 -1.13
N GLU A 123 -5.15 4.24 -1.42
CA GLU A 123 -5.32 4.78 -2.76
C GLU A 123 -4.03 4.55 -3.55
N ARG A 124 -4.20 3.82 -4.67
CA ARG A 124 -3.18 3.27 -5.57
C ARG A 124 -2.44 2.06 -5.02
N GLN A 125 -3.20 0.99 -4.80
CA GLN A 125 -2.67 -0.37 -4.87
C GLN A 125 -2.12 -0.62 -6.30
N VAL A 126 -0.85 -0.33 -6.52
CA VAL A 126 -0.12 -0.89 -7.66
C VAL A 126 0.19 -2.33 -7.27
N ILE A 127 -0.79 -3.22 -7.45
CA ILE A 127 -0.67 -4.66 -7.21
C ILE A 127 0.26 -5.21 -8.32
N GLY A 128 1.56 -4.99 -8.15
CA GLY A 128 2.55 -5.28 -9.19
C GLY A 128 3.66 -6.20 -8.73
N CYS A 129 4.11 -6.09 -7.48
CA CYS A 129 5.25 -6.86 -6.98
C CYS A 129 5.06 -7.44 -5.57
N GLY A 130 5.89 -8.44 -5.25
CA GLY A 130 5.90 -9.14 -3.97
C GLY A 130 6.13 -8.25 -2.75
N GLU A 131 6.95 -7.21 -2.85
CA GLU A 131 7.15 -6.24 -1.76
C GLU A 131 5.86 -5.50 -1.40
N TRP A 132 5.16 -4.92 -2.39
CA TRP A 132 3.91 -4.19 -2.15
C TRP A 132 2.81 -5.10 -1.61
N ASN A 133 2.76 -6.35 -2.09
CA ASN A 133 1.83 -7.34 -1.55
C ASN A 133 2.15 -7.67 -0.07
N MET A 134 3.43 -7.75 0.30
CA MET A 134 3.82 -7.93 1.70
C MET A 134 3.59 -6.69 2.58
N ALA A 135 3.67 -5.48 2.02
CA ALA A 135 3.30 -4.26 2.74
C ALA A 135 1.81 -4.28 3.13
N ASP A 136 0.93 -4.66 2.20
CA ASP A 136 -0.50 -4.84 2.45
C ASP A 136 -0.78 -5.98 3.45
N PHE A 137 -0.11 -7.12 3.28
CA PHE A 137 -0.20 -8.24 4.24
C PHE A 137 0.17 -7.81 5.66
N ASN A 138 1.29 -7.09 5.82
CA ASN A 138 1.79 -6.65 7.12
C ASN A 138 0.93 -5.57 7.75
N HIS A 139 0.33 -4.70 6.96
CA HIS A 139 -0.63 -3.71 7.43
C HIS A 139 -1.86 -4.40 8.05
N ASN A 140 -2.45 -5.36 7.34
CA ASN A 140 -3.58 -6.15 7.84
C ASN A 140 -3.20 -6.98 9.09
N LEU A 141 -2.01 -7.60 9.09
CA LEU A 141 -1.51 -8.36 10.23
C LEU A 141 -1.29 -7.48 11.48
N LEU A 142 -0.71 -6.29 11.30
CA LEU A 142 -0.50 -5.34 12.39
C LEU A 142 -1.83 -4.91 13.01
N MET A 143 -2.85 -4.68 12.18
CA MET A 143 -4.19 -4.34 12.65
C MET A 143 -4.80 -5.46 13.50
N MET A 144 -4.76 -6.71 13.02
CA MET A 144 -5.23 -7.87 13.78
C MET A 144 -4.52 -7.98 15.12
N ARG A 145 -3.19 -7.83 15.12
CA ARG A 145 -2.37 -7.90 16.34
C ARG A 145 -2.69 -6.79 17.32
N TYR A 146 -2.77 -5.55 16.86
CA TYR A 146 -3.02 -4.38 17.69
C TYR A 146 -4.40 -4.45 18.33
N LEU A 147 -5.45 -4.60 17.52
CA LEU A 147 -6.83 -4.64 18.00
C LEU A 147 -7.09 -5.84 18.90
N SER A 148 -6.46 -6.98 18.64
CA SER A 148 -6.48 -8.12 19.55
C SER A 148 -5.82 -7.80 20.88
N ALA A 149 -4.63 -7.18 20.86
CA ALA A 149 -3.87 -6.85 22.08
C ALA A 149 -4.61 -5.85 22.98
N VAL A 150 -5.26 -4.84 22.40
CA VAL A 150 -6.07 -3.87 23.15
C VAL A 150 -7.51 -4.33 23.41
N LYS A 151 -7.86 -5.56 23.02
CA LYS A 151 -9.19 -6.17 23.18
C LYS A 151 -10.33 -5.37 22.52
N LYS A 152 -10.04 -4.74 21.37
CA LYS A 152 -11.00 -3.97 20.56
C LYS A 152 -11.24 -4.57 19.17
N LEU A 153 -10.83 -5.82 18.93
CA LEU A 153 -11.07 -6.49 17.66
C LEU A 153 -12.57 -6.82 17.52
N GLY A 154 -13.27 -6.04 16.70
CA GLY A 154 -14.67 -6.29 16.35
C GLY A 154 -14.80 -7.28 15.19
N LYS A 155 -15.89 -8.05 15.18
CA LYS A 155 -16.13 -9.12 14.19
C LYS A 155 -16.00 -8.67 12.74
N PHE A 156 -16.56 -7.51 12.40
CA PHE A 156 -16.49 -6.97 11.03
C PHE A 156 -15.05 -6.70 10.58
N ILE A 157 -14.24 -6.07 11.44
CA ILE A 157 -12.84 -5.79 11.15
C ILE A 157 -12.04 -7.11 11.09
N GLU A 158 -12.30 -8.03 12.01
CA GLU A 158 -11.67 -9.35 12.00
C GLU A 158 -11.93 -10.10 10.69
N GLU A 159 -13.18 -10.14 10.24
CA GLU A 159 -13.58 -10.84 9.01
C GLU A 159 -12.93 -10.21 7.78
N ILE A 160 -12.99 -8.88 7.62
CA ILE A 160 -12.42 -8.24 6.44
C ILE A 160 -10.89 -8.33 6.42
N THR A 161 -10.23 -8.16 7.57
CA THR A 161 -8.78 -8.24 7.66
C THR A 161 -8.28 -9.67 7.46
N ARG A 162 -9.03 -10.68 7.93
CA ARG A 162 -8.73 -12.09 7.65
C ARG A 162 -8.83 -12.40 6.15
N THR A 163 -9.90 -11.97 5.47
CA THR A 163 -10.03 -12.13 4.02
C THR A 163 -8.87 -11.47 3.27
N ASN A 164 -8.49 -10.25 3.64
CA ASN A 164 -7.34 -9.57 3.03
C ASN A 164 -6.03 -10.33 3.23
N LEU A 165 -5.80 -10.91 4.43
CA LEU A 165 -4.62 -11.74 4.71
C LEU A 165 -4.61 -13.01 3.86
N GLU A 166 -5.75 -13.67 3.69
CA GLU A 166 -5.88 -14.88 2.87
C GLU A 166 -5.60 -14.57 1.39
N ASP A 167 -6.17 -13.47 0.88
CA ASP A 167 -5.95 -13.03 -0.49
C ASP A 167 -4.49 -12.63 -0.73
N ALA A 168 -3.89 -11.87 0.19
CA ALA A 168 -2.49 -11.46 0.10
C ALA A 168 -1.53 -12.65 0.26
N TYR A 169 -1.86 -13.64 1.09
CA TYR A 169 -1.13 -14.90 1.19
C TYR A 169 -1.12 -15.64 -0.14
N GLN A 170 -2.30 -15.86 -0.75
CA GLN A 170 -2.41 -16.54 -2.04
C GLN A 170 -1.67 -15.78 -3.15
N ARG A 171 -1.80 -14.44 -3.19
CA ARG A 171 -1.03 -13.59 -4.12
C ARG A 171 0.48 -13.74 -3.91
N GLN A 172 0.93 -13.82 -2.66
CA GLN A 172 2.36 -13.92 -2.36
C GLN A 172 3.00 -15.18 -2.95
N LEU A 173 2.23 -16.26 -3.10
CA LEU A 173 2.72 -17.51 -3.69
C LEU A 173 3.13 -17.37 -5.16
N PHE A 174 2.58 -16.40 -5.91
CA PHE A 174 3.03 -16.12 -7.27
C PHE A 174 4.46 -15.56 -7.34
N TYR A 175 4.94 -15.00 -6.22
CA TYR A 175 6.27 -14.41 -6.11
C TYR A 175 7.32 -15.39 -5.56
N LYS A 176 6.94 -16.65 -5.34
CA LYS A 176 7.78 -17.69 -4.78
C LYS A 176 8.65 -18.38 -5.85
N HIS A 177 9.89 -18.65 -5.51
CA HIS A 177 10.85 -19.43 -6.27
C HIS A 177 10.87 -20.92 -5.87
N ARG A 178 11.51 -21.73 -6.71
CA ARG A 178 11.65 -23.18 -6.48
C ARG A 178 12.53 -23.51 -5.27
N ASP A 179 13.52 -22.67 -4.99
CA ASP A 179 14.43 -22.79 -3.85
C ASP A 179 13.83 -22.34 -2.51
N GLY A 180 12.58 -21.86 -2.51
CA GLY A 180 11.89 -21.39 -1.31
C GLY A 180 11.96 -19.88 -1.08
N SER A 181 12.74 -19.16 -1.88
CA SER A 181 12.85 -17.70 -1.80
C SER A 181 11.66 -16.97 -2.42
N PHE A 182 11.57 -15.67 -2.17
CA PHE A 182 10.57 -14.76 -2.75
C PHE A 182 11.27 -13.56 -3.40
N SER A 183 10.72 -13.07 -4.51
CA SER A 183 11.21 -11.86 -5.19
C SER A 183 10.06 -10.94 -5.58
N ASN A 184 10.36 -9.80 -6.23
CA ASN A 184 9.32 -8.85 -6.59
C ASN A 184 8.43 -9.36 -7.73
N PHE A 185 8.99 -10.14 -8.67
CA PHE A 185 8.25 -10.64 -9.84
C PHE A 185 8.30 -12.17 -9.94
N GLY A 186 8.61 -12.86 -8.84
CA GLY A 186 8.68 -14.32 -8.78
C GLY A 186 9.65 -14.88 -9.81
N ILE A 187 9.23 -15.91 -10.54
CA ILE A 187 10.06 -16.60 -11.55
C ILE A 187 10.54 -15.70 -12.71
N ALA A 188 9.99 -14.50 -12.87
CA ALA A 188 10.48 -13.53 -13.84
C ALA A 188 11.81 -12.89 -13.40
N ASP A 189 12.09 -12.86 -12.09
CA ASP A 189 13.40 -12.51 -11.58
C ASP A 189 14.31 -13.74 -11.63
N ASN A 190 15.62 -13.52 -11.86
CA ASN A 190 16.59 -14.61 -11.89
C ASN A 190 16.86 -15.21 -10.49
N THR A 191 16.66 -14.41 -9.44
CA THR A 191 17.01 -14.73 -8.06
C THR A 191 15.96 -14.23 -7.09
N GLY A 192 15.82 -14.92 -5.95
CA GLY A 192 15.10 -14.43 -4.79
C GLY A 192 15.76 -13.23 -4.13
N SER A 193 14.98 -12.44 -3.42
CA SER A 193 15.49 -11.42 -2.49
C SER A 193 15.60 -11.98 -1.08
N THR A 194 16.76 -11.78 -0.46
CA THR A 194 17.03 -12.21 0.92
C THR A 194 16.16 -11.44 1.88
N TRP A 195 16.08 -10.11 1.75
CA TRP A 195 15.22 -9.27 2.57
C TRP A 195 13.74 -9.60 2.42
N LEU A 196 13.24 -9.75 1.19
CA LEU A 196 11.82 -10.07 0.98
C LEU A 196 11.49 -11.45 1.53
N THR A 197 12.38 -12.44 1.34
CA THR A 197 12.19 -13.79 1.91
C THR A 197 12.16 -13.77 3.43
N ALA A 198 13.03 -13.00 4.09
CA ALA A 198 13.01 -12.80 5.54
C ALA A 198 11.71 -12.13 6.01
N THR A 199 11.25 -11.13 5.26
CA THR A 199 9.98 -10.44 5.51
C THR A 199 8.81 -11.43 5.43
N VAL A 200 8.77 -12.25 4.39
CA VAL A 200 7.74 -13.29 4.21
C VAL A 200 7.78 -14.29 5.37
N ALA A 201 8.94 -14.89 5.67
CA ALA A 201 9.08 -15.90 6.73
C ALA A 201 8.57 -15.40 8.09
N LYS A 202 8.99 -14.20 8.48
CA LYS A 202 8.56 -13.54 9.73
C LYS A 202 7.05 -13.30 9.75
N SER A 203 6.53 -12.69 8.69
CA SER A 203 5.13 -12.24 8.63
C SER A 203 4.17 -13.43 8.57
N PHE A 204 4.52 -14.44 7.78
CA PHE A 204 3.78 -15.70 7.67
C PHE A 204 3.73 -16.45 9.00
N TYR A 205 4.85 -16.52 9.72
CA TYR A 205 4.87 -17.11 11.06
C TYR A 205 3.94 -16.35 12.03
N GLN A 206 4.00 -15.02 12.03
CA GLN A 206 3.16 -14.21 12.91
C GLN A 206 1.67 -14.30 12.56
N ALA A 207 1.34 -14.48 11.27
CA ALA A 207 -0.03 -14.57 10.76
C ALA A 207 -0.72 -15.91 11.07
N GLN A 208 0.02 -16.98 11.41
CA GLN A 208 -0.55 -18.29 11.78
C GLN A 208 -1.57 -18.24 12.94
N LYS A 209 -1.56 -17.15 13.73
CA LYS A 209 -2.54 -16.92 14.80
C LYS A 209 -3.91 -16.45 14.31
N PHE A 210 -3.99 -15.95 13.09
CA PHE A 210 -5.16 -15.24 12.55
C PHE A 210 -5.70 -15.83 11.26
N THR A 211 -4.84 -16.47 10.46
CA THR A 211 -5.20 -17.15 9.22
C THR A 211 -4.34 -18.41 9.03
N PHE A 212 -4.78 -19.29 8.13
CA PHE A 212 -4.02 -20.47 7.76
C PHE A 212 -2.80 -20.09 6.91
N ILE A 213 -1.63 -20.60 7.29
CA ILE A 213 -0.38 -20.48 6.54
C ILE A 213 0.31 -21.84 6.58
N ASP A 214 0.64 -22.39 5.41
CA ASP A 214 1.39 -23.65 5.31
C ASP A 214 2.76 -23.54 5.99
N PRO A 215 3.03 -24.30 7.08
CA PRO A 215 4.32 -24.27 7.78
C PRO A 215 5.51 -24.61 6.88
N LYS A 216 5.31 -25.40 5.82
CA LYS A 216 6.39 -25.77 4.88
C LYS A 216 6.94 -24.56 4.13
N LEU A 217 6.11 -23.56 3.85
CA LEU A 217 6.57 -22.33 3.19
C LEU A 217 7.52 -21.54 4.08
N ILE A 218 7.22 -21.48 5.38
CA ILE A 218 8.08 -20.83 6.36
C ILE A 218 9.40 -21.59 6.47
N GLU A 219 9.34 -22.93 6.55
CA GLU A 219 10.55 -23.76 6.60
C GLU A 219 11.43 -23.55 5.36
N GLN A 220 10.86 -23.64 4.15
CA GLN A 220 11.59 -23.41 2.90
C GLN A 220 12.23 -22.02 2.84
N ALA A 221 11.51 -20.98 3.28
CA ALA A 221 12.06 -19.63 3.33
C ALA A 221 13.23 -19.54 4.33
N LEU A 222 13.13 -20.15 5.51
CA LEU A 222 14.23 -20.20 6.49
C LEU A 222 15.43 -21.01 6.00
N GLU A 223 15.22 -22.11 5.26
CA GLU A 223 16.29 -22.88 4.62
C GLU A 223 17.04 -22.03 3.59
N TYR A 224 16.32 -21.33 2.72
CA TYR A 224 16.92 -20.38 1.79
C TYR A 224 17.74 -19.32 2.53
N LEU A 225 17.17 -18.66 3.54
CA LEU A 225 17.86 -17.61 4.29
C LEU A 225 19.15 -18.13 4.96
N ALA A 226 19.11 -19.32 5.56
CA ALA A 226 20.29 -19.94 6.15
C ALA A 226 21.38 -20.20 5.11
N SER A 227 21.02 -20.54 3.87
CA SER A 227 21.98 -20.72 2.77
C SER A 227 22.61 -19.42 2.26
N MET A 228 22.00 -18.27 2.55
CA MET A 228 22.53 -16.95 2.18
C MET A 228 23.53 -16.38 3.21
N GLN A 229 23.78 -17.09 4.31
CA GLN A 229 24.74 -16.69 5.32
C GLN A 229 26.18 -16.99 4.87
N MET A 230 27.04 -15.99 4.90
CA MET A 230 28.46 -16.10 4.55
C MET A 230 29.28 -16.70 5.71
N GLU A 231 30.56 -17.01 5.47
CA GLU A 231 31.49 -17.51 6.49
C GLU A 231 31.68 -16.50 7.65
N SER A 232 31.64 -15.20 7.34
CA SER A 232 31.66 -14.08 8.28
C SER A 232 30.44 -14.00 9.21
N GLY A 233 29.36 -14.73 8.91
CA GLY A 233 28.09 -14.66 9.65
C GLY A 233 27.09 -13.64 9.11
N GLU A 234 27.53 -12.75 8.21
CA GLU A 234 26.65 -11.80 7.51
C GLU A 234 25.76 -12.49 6.48
N PHE A 235 24.66 -11.84 6.11
CA PHE A 235 23.76 -12.30 5.05
C PHE A 235 23.91 -11.43 3.81
N LYS A 236 23.89 -12.07 2.64
CA LYS A 236 23.99 -11.39 1.34
C LYS A 236 22.61 -11.15 0.73
N GLU A 237 22.38 -9.95 0.17
CA GLU A 237 21.21 -9.68 -0.67
C GLU A 237 21.43 -10.26 -2.07
N MET A 238 20.48 -11.03 -2.57
CA MET A 238 20.52 -11.65 -3.90
C MET A 238 19.52 -11.06 -4.88
N GLY A 239 18.52 -10.31 -4.40
CA GLY A 239 17.53 -9.65 -5.24
C GLY A 239 18.00 -8.30 -5.77
N PRO A 240 17.25 -7.68 -6.70
CA PRO A 240 17.58 -6.37 -7.23
C PRO A 240 17.66 -5.31 -6.10
N ASN A 241 18.63 -4.40 -6.24
CA ASN A 241 19.15 -3.45 -5.24
C ASN A 241 18.11 -2.71 -4.37
N HIS A 242 17.59 -3.34 -3.32
CA HIS A 242 16.94 -2.64 -2.20
C HIS A 242 17.96 -2.07 -1.20
N PHE A 243 19.17 -2.63 -1.21
CA PHE A 243 20.27 -2.25 -0.34
C PHE A 243 21.48 -1.85 -1.17
N PRO A 244 22.05 -0.65 -1.00
CA PRO A 244 23.35 -0.34 -1.58
C PRO A 244 24.40 -1.28 -0.99
N GLU A 245 25.43 -1.65 -1.76
CA GLU A 245 26.55 -2.44 -1.24
C GLU A 245 27.39 -1.60 -0.28
N SER A 246 26.98 -1.55 0.99
CA SER A 246 27.68 -0.87 2.08
C SER A 246 27.68 -1.74 3.34
N ASP A 247 28.63 -1.48 4.24
CA ASP A 247 28.71 -2.20 5.51
C ASP A 247 27.45 -2.01 6.37
N ASP A 248 26.88 -0.80 6.38
CA ASP A 248 25.63 -0.50 7.08
C ASP A 248 24.46 -1.29 6.52
N SER A 249 24.36 -1.41 5.19
CA SER A 249 23.34 -2.24 4.55
C SER A 249 23.46 -3.70 4.93
N ARG A 250 24.68 -4.25 5.02
CA ARG A 250 24.90 -5.65 5.42
C ARG A 250 24.55 -5.88 6.89
N LEU A 251 24.85 -4.90 7.75
CA LEU A 251 24.45 -4.93 9.16
C LEU A 251 22.92 -4.89 9.30
N ILE A 252 22.25 -3.97 8.58
CA ILE A 252 20.78 -3.84 8.59
C ILE A 252 20.12 -5.12 8.09
N LEU A 253 20.57 -5.64 6.94
CA LEU A 253 20.03 -6.87 6.36
C LEU A 253 20.23 -8.06 7.30
N SER A 254 21.45 -8.27 7.80
CA SER A 254 21.75 -9.37 8.71
C SER A 254 20.93 -9.28 9.99
N SER A 255 20.78 -8.08 10.54
CA SER A 255 19.92 -7.83 11.71
C SER A 255 18.46 -8.18 11.43
N TYR A 256 17.96 -7.80 10.26
CA TYR A 256 16.58 -8.10 9.86
C TYR A 256 16.35 -9.60 9.63
N VAL A 257 17.28 -10.28 8.97
CA VAL A 257 17.22 -11.73 8.76
C VAL A 257 17.25 -12.45 10.11
N ILE A 258 18.16 -12.09 11.01
CA ILE A 258 18.23 -12.69 12.36
C ILE A 258 16.95 -12.42 13.16
N LEU A 259 16.37 -11.22 13.06
CA LEU A 259 15.07 -10.94 13.66
C LEU A 259 13.97 -11.88 13.13
N SER A 260 13.98 -12.22 11.84
CA SER A 260 13.01 -13.17 11.27
C SER A 260 13.12 -14.58 11.86
N PHE A 261 14.35 -15.04 12.15
CA PHE A 261 14.59 -16.31 12.84
C PHE A 261 14.12 -16.25 14.31
N LEU A 262 14.44 -15.17 15.02
CA LEU A 262 14.12 -15.01 16.45
C LEU A 262 12.63 -14.82 16.73
N GLU A 263 11.88 -14.20 15.81
CA GLU A 263 10.43 -14.06 15.91
C GLU A 263 9.70 -15.41 15.80
N ASN A 264 10.34 -16.44 15.23
CA ASN A 264 9.82 -17.80 15.22
C ASN A 264 10.03 -18.49 16.58
N LYS A 265 9.03 -18.44 17.46
CA LYS A 265 9.08 -19.08 18.80
C LYS A 265 9.21 -20.61 18.77
N LYS A 266 9.01 -21.25 17.62
CA LYS A 266 9.17 -22.70 17.41
C LYS A 266 10.33 -22.99 16.46
N LEU A 267 11.36 -22.15 16.50
CA LEU A 267 12.50 -22.27 15.59
C LEU A 267 13.17 -23.65 15.74
N PRO A 268 13.34 -24.42 14.65
CA PRO A 268 14.06 -25.68 14.69
C PRO A 268 15.52 -25.51 15.12
N ALA A 269 16.03 -26.46 15.93
CA ALA A 269 17.40 -26.43 16.44
C ALA A 269 18.49 -26.38 15.34
N LYS A 270 18.18 -26.84 14.11
CA LYS A 270 19.06 -26.76 12.95
C LYS A 270 19.53 -25.33 12.63
N TYR A 271 18.75 -24.31 13.01
CA TYR A 271 19.08 -22.90 12.76
C TYR A 271 19.80 -22.20 13.93
N HIS A 272 20.02 -22.86 15.08
CA HIS A 272 20.70 -22.22 16.21
C HIS A 272 22.10 -21.72 15.86
N ASN A 273 22.86 -22.50 15.07
CA ASN A 273 24.18 -22.08 14.63
C ASN A 273 24.11 -20.85 13.70
N THR A 274 23.16 -20.84 12.76
CA THR A 274 22.90 -19.69 11.87
C THR A 274 22.60 -18.43 12.69
N VAL A 275 21.74 -18.55 13.70
CA VAL A 275 21.39 -17.44 14.60
C VAL A 275 22.61 -16.95 15.38
N ASN A 276 23.36 -17.85 16.00
CA ASN A 276 24.52 -17.49 16.81
C ASN A 276 25.60 -16.76 16.00
N ARG A 277 25.90 -17.24 14.79
CA ARG A 277 26.89 -16.61 13.90
C ARG A 277 26.43 -15.24 13.42
N GLY A 278 25.15 -15.07 13.11
CA GLY A 278 24.62 -13.76 12.72
C GLY A 278 24.58 -12.78 13.89
N LEU A 279 24.22 -13.23 15.10
CA LEU A 279 24.29 -12.40 16.30
C LEU A 279 25.73 -11.99 16.63
N GLN A 280 26.70 -12.87 16.45
CA GLN A 280 28.12 -12.55 16.62
C GLN A 280 28.56 -11.45 15.64
N PHE A 281 28.26 -11.61 14.35
CA PHE A 281 28.54 -10.59 13.34
C PHE A 281 27.93 -9.22 13.69
N ILE A 282 26.66 -9.21 14.11
CA ILE A 282 25.96 -7.98 14.52
C ILE A 282 26.65 -7.35 15.74
N ALA A 283 26.98 -8.15 16.76
CA ALA A 283 27.60 -7.65 18.00
C ALA A 283 28.98 -7.02 17.73
N GLU A 284 29.81 -7.67 16.90
CA GLU A 284 31.13 -7.16 16.52
C GLU A 284 31.03 -5.83 15.78
N ARG A 285 30.06 -5.69 14.87
CA ARG A 285 29.91 -4.48 14.04
C ARG A 285 29.27 -3.30 14.77
N VAL A 286 28.32 -3.57 15.68
CA VAL A 286 27.70 -2.54 16.54
C VAL A 286 28.70 -2.02 17.58
N GLN A 287 29.57 -2.87 18.11
CA GLN A 287 30.64 -2.44 19.02
C GLN A 287 31.73 -1.62 18.31
N GLY A 288 31.96 -1.87 17.02
CA GLY A 288 32.89 -1.10 16.19
C GLY A 288 32.31 0.18 15.57
N SER A 289 30.99 0.42 15.66
CA SER A 289 30.38 1.65 15.13
C SER A 289 30.47 2.79 16.15
N HIS A 290 31.53 3.59 16.07
CA HIS A 290 31.52 4.93 16.62
C HIS A 290 30.65 5.83 15.72
N GLU A 291 29.64 6.44 16.32
CA GLU A 291 28.71 7.44 15.75
C GLU A 291 27.75 6.96 14.66
N PHE A 292 26.48 6.78 15.06
CA PHE A 292 25.35 6.85 14.15
C PHE A 292 25.25 8.27 13.59
N THR A 293 25.64 8.48 12.33
CA THR A 293 25.29 9.68 11.58
C THR A 293 23.86 9.52 11.07
N PRO A 294 22.89 10.33 11.53
CA PRO A 294 21.54 10.30 10.97
C PRO A 294 21.61 10.68 9.49
N TRP A 295 20.72 10.07 8.69
CA TRP A 295 20.50 10.48 7.30
C TRP A 295 20.16 11.98 7.22
N PRO A 296 20.59 12.69 6.15
CA PRO A 296 20.25 14.09 5.94
C PRO A 296 18.74 14.33 5.78
#